data_AF-A0A7I7LFI0-F1
#
_entry.id   AF-A0A7I7LFI0-F1
#
_cell.length_a   1.000
_cell.length_b   1.000
_cell.length_c   1.000
_cell.angle_alpha   90.00
_cell.angle_beta   90.00
_cell.angle_gamma   90.00
#
_symmetry.space_group_name_H-M   'P 1'
#
loop_
_entity.id
_entity.type
_entity.pdbx_description
1 polymer ?
#
loop_
_entity_poly.entity_id
_entity_poly.type
_entity_poly.pdbx_seq_one_letter_code
_entity_poly.pdbx_strand_id
1 'polypeptide(L)'
;MDFDNGTEFLNKAVIKWAADMEIFFTRSRPYKKNDQATIESKNNHLVRRYGFYYRYDTDEERAVLNRLWHLVNDRLNYLTPTIKPISYGCSRDGHRRRLYDKPQTPLDRLLAAGVLSAAQQTELLTYRNSLNPAAIAHQNADLQAALLRLAKDKTEQLYLAAIPAALPALKAGIRIKSKTTT
;
A
#
# COMPACT_ATOMS: atom_id res chain seq x y z
N MET A 1 -6.04 4.59 15.72
CA MET A 1 -6.07 4.13 14.32
C MET A 1 -6.55 5.29 13.45
N ASP A 2 -5.88 5.56 12.34
CA ASP A 2 -6.16 6.73 11.48
C ASP A 2 -6.57 6.26 10.09
N PHE A 3 -7.70 6.77 9.59
CA PHE A 3 -8.26 6.42 8.29
C PHE A 3 -8.63 7.67 7.50
N ASP A 4 -8.81 7.50 6.20
CA ASP A 4 -9.55 8.50 5.43
C ASP A 4 -11.06 8.43 5.71
N ASN A 5 -11.85 9.20 4.96
CA ASN A 5 -13.29 9.24 5.13
C ASN A 5 -14.03 8.13 4.35
N GLY A 6 -13.32 7.04 3.98
CA GLY A 6 -13.86 5.88 3.30
C GLY A 6 -14.90 5.13 4.14
N THR A 7 -16.05 4.86 3.53
CA THR A 7 -17.15 4.15 4.19
C THR A 7 -16.84 2.68 4.48
N GLU A 8 -15.87 2.12 3.77
CA GLU A 8 -15.38 0.75 3.96
C GLU A 8 -14.74 0.54 5.33
N PHE A 9 -14.09 1.56 5.91
CA PHE A 9 -13.50 1.50 7.25
C PHE A 9 -14.42 2.13 8.30
N LEU A 10 -15.28 3.06 7.90
CA LEU A 10 -16.28 3.70 8.78
C LEU A 10 -17.60 2.93 8.82
N ASN A 11 -17.53 1.60 8.98
CA ASN A 11 -18.70 0.75 9.11
C ASN A 11 -18.96 0.35 10.57
N LYS A 12 -20.20 -0.06 10.87
CA LYS A 12 -20.63 -0.40 12.25
C LYS A 12 -19.82 -1.53 12.87
N ALA A 13 -19.40 -2.52 12.08
CA ALA A 13 -18.64 -3.67 12.58
C ALA A 13 -17.24 -3.27 13.03
N VAL A 14 -16.53 -2.48 12.23
CA VAL A 14 -15.18 -1.97 12.56
C VAL A 14 -15.23 -1.03 13.76
N ILE A 15 -16.24 -0.15 13.82
CA ILE A 15 -16.44 0.75 14.96
C ILE A 15 -16.65 -0.05 16.24
N LYS A 16 -17.51 -1.08 16.20
CA LYS A 16 -17.76 -1.95 17.36
C LYS A 16 -16.50 -2.69 17.79
N TRP A 17 -15.82 -3.36 16.87
CA TRP A 17 -14.60 -4.09 17.16
C TRP A 17 -13.52 -3.21 17.80
N ALA A 18 -13.31 -2.01 17.28
CA ALA A 18 -12.31 -1.10 17.83
C ALA A 18 -12.70 -0.52 19.18
N ALA A 19 -14.00 -0.27 19.43
CA ALA A 19 -14.48 0.10 20.75
C ALA A 19 -14.23 -1.02 21.78
N ASP A 20 -14.51 -2.27 21.40
CA ASP A 20 -14.25 -3.45 22.24
C ASP A 20 -12.74 -3.65 22.51
N MET A 21 -11.86 -3.12 21.65
CA MET A 21 -10.40 -3.15 21.79
C MET A 21 -9.79 -1.85 22.37
N GLU A 22 -10.62 -0.87 22.76
CA GLU A 22 -10.19 0.46 23.23
C GLU A 22 -9.28 1.22 22.25
N ILE A 23 -9.48 0.99 20.95
CA ILE A 23 -8.72 1.65 19.89
C ILE A 23 -9.43 2.94 19.47
N PHE A 24 -8.81 4.09 19.81
CA PHE A 24 -9.32 5.40 19.40
C PHE A 24 -9.11 5.68 17.91
N PHE A 25 -10.09 6.35 17.28
CA PHE A 25 -10.03 6.73 15.87
C PHE A 25 -9.75 8.21 15.64
N THR A 26 -8.95 8.51 14.63
CA THR A 26 -8.86 9.82 14.00
C THR A 26 -9.24 9.73 12.53
N ARG A 27 -9.70 10.84 11.95
CA ARG A 27 -10.04 10.93 10.53
C ARG A 27 -9.23 12.04 9.88
N SER A 28 -8.79 11.81 8.65
CA SER A 28 -8.16 12.86 7.85
C SER A 28 -9.16 13.95 7.46
N ARG A 29 -8.65 15.17 7.24
CA ARG A 29 -9.49 16.30 6.86
C ARG A 29 -10.07 16.09 5.46
N PRO A 30 -11.34 16.47 5.22
CA PRO A 30 -11.94 16.40 3.89
C PRO A 30 -11.06 17.08 2.83
N TYR A 31 -10.85 16.40 1.72
CA TYR A 31 -10.09 16.88 0.54
C TYR A 31 -8.61 17.21 0.76
N LYS A 32 -7.97 16.69 1.81
CA LYS A 32 -6.53 16.88 2.08
C LYS A 32 -5.70 15.63 1.78
N LYS A 33 -5.35 15.43 0.51
CA LYS A 33 -4.54 14.30 0.02
C LYS A 33 -3.16 14.15 0.70
N ASN A 34 -2.60 15.25 1.19
CA ASN A 34 -1.29 15.24 1.86
C ASN A 34 -1.33 14.63 3.26
N ASP A 35 -2.50 14.55 3.90
CA ASP A 35 -2.62 14.01 5.26
C ASP A 35 -2.31 12.50 5.30
N GLN A 36 -2.51 11.78 4.18
CA GLN A 36 -2.30 10.33 4.05
C GLN A 36 -1.16 9.95 3.09
N ALA A 37 -0.30 10.90 2.70
CA ALA A 37 0.73 10.69 1.66
C ALA A 37 1.67 9.51 1.94
N THR A 38 1.96 9.22 3.21
CA THR A 38 2.82 8.10 3.61
C THR A 38 2.11 6.75 3.46
N ILE A 39 0.81 6.70 3.79
CA ILE A 39 -0.03 5.52 3.60
C ILE A 39 -0.24 5.24 2.12
N GLU A 40 -0.54 6.27 1.32
CA GLU A 40 -0.68 6.13 -0.14
C GLU A 40 0.60 5.63 -0.80
N SER A 41 1.77 6.13 -0.36
CA SER A 41 3.06 5.61 -0.80
C SER A 41 3.17 4.12 -0.50
N LYS A 42 2.87 3.70 0.74
CA LYS A 42 2.86 2.28 1.18
C LYS A 42 1.89 1.43 0.39
N ASN A 43 0.68 1.90 0.17
CA ASN A 43 -0.33 1.20 -0.62
C ASN A 43 0.21 0.92 -2.04
N ASN A 44 0.89 1.89 -2.64
CA ASN A 44 1.47 1.72 -3.98
C ASN A 44 2.67 0.75 -3.99
N HIS A 45 3.66 0.93 -3.11
CA HIS A 45 4.90 0.15 -3.20
C HIS A 45 4.83 -1.24 -2.55
N LEU A 46 3.88 -1.45 -1.63
CA LEU A 46 3.69 -2.71 -0.91
C LEU A 46 2.42 -3.40 -1.39
N VAL A 47 1.26 -2.85 -1.06
CA VAL A 47 -0.03 -3.56 -1.24
C VAL A 47 -0.28 -3.87 -2.72
N ARG A 48 -0.18 -2.87 -3.59
CA ARG A 48 -0.45 -3.01 -5.03
C ARG A 48 0.64 -3.78 -5.75
N ARG A 49 1.90 -3.68 -5.29
CA ARG A 49 3.02 -4.42 -5.86
C ARG A 49 2.92 -5.93 -5.61
N TYR A 50 2.51 -6.32 -4.39
CA TYR A 50 2.46 -7.72 -4.00
C TYR A 50 1.09 -8.36 -4.20
N GLY A 51 0.03 -7.65 -3.84
CA GLY A 51 -1.36 -8.13 -3.89
C GLY A 51 -2.15 -7.74 -5.13
N PHE A 52 -1.56 -7.03 -6.11
CA PHE A 52 -2.22 -6.60 -7.35
C PHE A 52 -3.48 -5.73 -7.14
N TYR A 53 -4.25 -5.55 -8.22
CA TYR A 53 -5.52 -4.81 -8.26
C TYR A 53 -6.68 -5.76 -8.59
N TYR A 54 -6.72 -6.93 -7.96
CA TYR A 54 -7.77 -7.92 -8.19
C TYR A 54 -8.85 -7.89 -7.11
N ARG A 55 -10.04 -8.34 -7.49
CA ARG A 55 -11.15 -8.58 -6.58
C ARG A 55 -10.87 -9.85 -5.79
N TYR A 56 -10.80 -9.74 -4.47
CA TYR A 56 -10.69 -10.90 -3.58
C TYR A 56 -11.96 -11.01 -2.73
N ASP A 57 -12.68 -12.11 -2.88
CA ASP A 57 -13.97 -12.34 -2.21
C ASP A 57 -14.25 -13.81 -1.89
N THR A 58 -13.25 -14.69 -2.00
CA THR A 58 -13.33 -16.08 -1.53
C THR A 58 -12.39 -16.38 -0.36
N ASP A 59 -12.69 -17.44 0.39
CA ASP A 59 -11.87 -17.86 1.53
C ASP A 59 -10.49 -18.36 1.10
N GLU A 60 -10.40 -18.99 -0.06
CA GLU A 60 -9.15 -19.48 -0.64
C GLU A 60 -8.21 -18.31 -0.97
N GLU A 61 -8.74 -17.24 -1.57
CA GLU A 61 -7.98 -16.03 -1.88
C GLU A 61 -7.47 -15.35 -0.62
N ARG A 62 -8.33 -15.25 0.40
CA ARG A 62 -7.95 -14.73 1.72
C ARG A 62 -6.83 -15.56 2.34
N ALA A 63 -6.88 -16.89 2.23
CA ALA A 63 -5.83 -17.75 2.76
C ALA A 63 -4.49 -17.54 2.06
N VAL A 64 -4.49 -17.37 0.73
CA VAL A 64 -3.28 -17.05 -0.05
C VAL A 64 -2.73 -15.67 0.35
N LEU A 65 -3.59 -14.65 0.47
CA LEU A 65 -3.19 -13.31 0.90
C LEU A 65 -2.55 -13.32 2.30
N ASN A 66 -3.14 -14.05 3.26
CA ASN A 66 -2.59 -14.13 4.61
C ASN A 66 -1.17 -14.71 4.61
N ARG A 67 -0.92 -15.77 3.82
CA ARG A 67 0.43 -16.34 3.67
C ARG A 67 1.40 -15.35 3.01
N LEU A 68 0.94 -14.65 1.98
CA LEU A 68 1.74 -13.64 1.27
C LEU A 68 2.16 -12.50 2.21
N TRP A 69 1.23 -11.98 3.01
CA TRP A 69 1.50 -10.83 3.86
C TRP A 69 2.53 -11.10 4.96
N HIS A 70 2.57 -12.32 5.51
CA HIS A 70 3.64 -12.69 6.44
C HIS A 70 5.02 -12.58 5.79
N LEU A 71 5.20 -13.19 4.61
CA LEU A 71 6.47 -13.17 3.88
C LEU A 71 6.89 -11.76 3.41
N VAL A 72 5.93 -10.97 2.96
CA VAL A 72 6.16 -9.57 2.56
C VAL A 72 6.59 -8.73 3.78
N ASN A 73 5.95 -8.93 4.92
CA ASN A 73 6.31 -8.23 6.16
C ASN A 73 7.72 -8.61 6.63
N ASP A 74 8.07 -9.89 6.56
CA ASP A 74 9.42 -10.35 6.93
C ASP A 74 10.48 -9.71 6.04
N ARG A 75 10.25 -9.76 4.72
CA ARG A 75 11.13 -9.13 3.73
C ARG A 75 11.31 -7.63 3.99
N LEU A 76 10.23 -6.90 4.23
CA LEU A 76 10.27 -5.45 4.31
C LEU A 76 10.78 -4.93 5.66
N ASN A 77 10.48 -5.63 6.76
CA ASN A 77 10.88 -5.18 8.10
C ASN A 77 12.30 -5.61 8.49
N TYR A 78 12.72 -6.81 8.08
CA TYR A 78 13.98 -7.42 8.53
C TYR A 78 15.09 -7.38 7.48
N LEU A 79 14.74 -7.38 6.19
CA LEU A 79 15.71 -7.64 5.12
C LEU A 79 15.88 -6.49 4.12
N THR A 80 14.95 -5.54 4.06
CA THR A 80 14.94 -4.47 3.04
C THR A 80 15.34 -3.13 3.65
N PRO A 81 16.51 -2.57 3.29
CA PRO A 81 16.88 -1.24 3.72
C PRO A 81 15.94 -0.17 3.15
N THR A 82 15.60 0.82 3.96
CA THR A 82 14.84 2.01 3.54
C THR A 82 15.63 3.27 3.89
N ILE A 83 15.46 4.30 3.07
CA ILE A 83 15.97 5.65 3.35
C ILE A 83 14.83 6.52 3.90
N LYS A 84 15.14 7.38 4.86
CA LYS A 84 14.20 8.32 5.46
C LYS A 84 14.74 9.75 5.31
N PRO A 85 13.84 10.72 5.06
CA PRO A 85 14.24 12.11 5.03
C PRO A 85 14.59 12.58 6.44
N ILE A 86 15.78 13.15 6.62
CA ILE A 86 16.26 13.60 7.93
C ILE A 86 16.33 15.12 8.06
N SER A 87 16.50 15.84 6.95
CA SER A 87 16.59 17.29 6.95
C SER A 87 16.39 17.87 5.56
N TYR A 88 16.58 19.18 5.43
CA TYR A 88 16.59 19.90 4.16
C TYR A 88 17.91 20.65 4.01
N GLY A 89 18.41 20.71 2.78
CA GLY A 89 19.52 21.57 2.37
C GLY A 89 19.16 22.41 1.16
N CYS A 90 20.15 23.07 0.55
CA CYS A 90 19.99 23.83 -0.69
C CYS A 90 20.81 23.20 -1.83
N SER A 91 20.27 23.25 -3.05
CA SER A 91 21.04 22.99 -4.27
C SER A 91 21.99 24.15 -4.57
N ARG A 92 22.92 23.95 -5.51
CA ARG A 92 23.78 25.04 -6.03
C ARG A 92 22.96 26.23 -6.55
N ASP A 93 21.76 25.98 -7.04
CA ASP A 93 20.82 26.98 -7.57
C ASP A 93 19.88 27.57 -6.49
N GLY A 94 20.12 27.27 -5.21
CA GLY A 94 19.33 27.79 -4.08
C GLY A 94 18.01 27.08 -3.83
N HIS A 95 17.65 26.05 -4.60
CA HIS A 95 16.41 25.31 -4.39
C HIS A 95 16.50 24.37 -3.19
N ARG A 96 15.46 24.35 -2.37
CA ARG A 96 15.36 23.44 -1.21
C ARG A 96 15.36 21.99 -1.67
N ARG A 97 16.32 21.19 -1.19
CA ARG A 97 16.41 19.75 -1.45
C ARG A 97 16.28 18.97 -0.16
N ARG A 98 15.68 17.79 -0.23
CA ARG A 98 15.53 16.89 0.91
C ARG A 98 16.81 16.06 1.07
N LEU A 99 17.32 16.00 2.30
CA LEU A 99 18.47 15.18 2.66
C LEU A 99 17.98 13.89 3.31
N TYR A 100 18.60 12.78 2.94
CA TYR A 100 18.23 11.44 3.37
C TYR A 100 19.36 10.82 4.18
N ASP A 101 19.00 9.92 5.07
CA ASP A 101 19.96 9.10 5.78
C ASP A 101 20.55 7.98 4.90
N LYS A 102 21.47 7.23 5.51
CA LYS A 102 21.98 5.99 4.92
C LYS A 102 20.88 4.92 4.94
N PRO A 103 20.81 4.03 3.93
CA PRO A 103 19.86 2.94 3.93
C PRO A 103 19.99 2.05 5.17
N GLN A 104 18.88 1.82 5.87
CA GLN A 104 18.79 0.97 7.05
C GLN A 104 17.48 0.20 7.07
N THR A 105 17.48 -1.06 7.52
CA THR A 105 16.24 -1.83 7.65
C THR A 105 15.37 -1.25 8.78
N PRO A 106 14.04 -1.42 8.73
CA PRO A 106 13.18 -1.05 9.86
C PRO A 106 13.60 -1.68 11.18
N LEU A 107 14.06 -2.95 11.19
CA LEU A 107 14.62 -3.57 12.38
C LEU A 107 15.86 -2.83 12.90
N ASP A 108 16.84 -2.51 12.04
CA ASP A 108 18.05 -1.80 12.48
C ASP A 108 17.71 -0.44 13.12
N ARG A 109 16.69 0.25 12.59
CA ARG A 109 16.18 1.50 13.17
C ARG A 109 15.53 1.29 14.53
N LEU A 110 14.76 0.22 14.69
CA LEU A 110 14.13 -0.13 15.96
C LEU A 110 15.17 -0.47 17.03
N LEU A 111 16.22 -1.20 16.66
CA LEU A 111 17.35 -1.50 17.54
C LEU A 111 18.08 -0.20 17.96
N ALA A 112 18.33 0.70 17.01
CA ALA A 112 18.98 1.98 17.27
C ALA A 112 18.14 2.94 18.15
N ALA A 113 16.82 2.74 18.24
CA ALA A 113 15.95 3.58 19.07
C ALA A 113 16.13 3.32 20.58
N GLY A 114 16.75 2.21 20.99
CA GLY A 114 17.03 1.91 22.40
C GLY A 114 15.80 1.62 23.27
N VAL A 115 14.64 1.36 22.64
CA VAL A 115 13.36 1.12 23.32
C VAL A 115 13.11 -0.35 23.68
N LEU A 116 13.96 -1.25 23.19
CA LEU A 116 13.80 -2.70 23.35
C LEU A 116 14.66 -3.23 24.48
N SER A 117 14.11 -4.18 25.26
CA SER A 117 14.90 -4.95 26.23
C SER A 117 15.93 -5.83 25.53
N ALA A 118 16.98 -6.24 26.25
CA ALA A 118 17.99 -7.14 25.70
C ALA A 118 17.38 -8.45 25.15
N ALA A 119 16.39 -9.02 25.85
CA ALA A 119 15.69 -10.22 25.41
C ALA A 119 14.96 -10.00 24.07
N GLN A 120 14.24 -8.88 23.92
CA GLN A 120 13.53 -8.54 22.68
C GLN A 120 14.50 -8.32 21.51
N GLN A 121 15.65 -7.68 21.76
CA GLN A 121 16.67 -7.50 20.73
C GLN A 121 17.23 -8.84 20.26
N THR A 122 17.56 -9.73 21.19
CA THR A 122 18.05 -11.08 20.88
C THR A 122 17.03 -11.88 20.09
N GLU A 123 15.75 -11.86 20.49
CA GLU A 123 14.66 -12.53 19.79
C GLU A 123 14.54 -12.06 18.33
N LEU A 124 14.44 -10.75 18.10
CA LEU A 124 14.28 -10.17 16.76
C LEU A 124 15.49 -10.42 15.86
N LEU A 125 16.71 -10.35 16.42
CA LEU A 125 17.93 -10.65 15.68
C LEU A 125 18.04 -12.14 15.33
N THR A 126 17.65 -13.01 16.25
CA THR A 126 17.62 -14.46 16.01
C THR A 126 16.62 -14.79 14.92
N TYR A 127 15.43 -14.20 14.99
CA TYR A 127 14.41 -14.34 13.95
C TYR A 127 14.92 -13.85 12.60
N ARG A 128 15.47 -12.64 12.50
CA ARG A 128 16.10 -12.10 11.29
C ARG A 128 17.10 -13.09 10.68
N ASN A 129 17.99 -13.63 11.50
CA ASN A 129 19.08 -14.51 11.06
C ASN A 129 18.56 -15.88 10.58
N SER A 130 17.35 -16.28 10.99
CA SER A 130 16.71 -17.50 10.50
C SER A 130 16.07 -17.33 9.10
N LEU A 131 15.84 -16.08 8.67
CA LEU A 131 15.17 -15.80 7.39
C LEU A 131 16.09 -16.08 6.21
N ASN A 132 15.56 -16.74 5.18
CA ASN A 132 16.23 -16.92 3.90
C ASN A 132 15.62 -15.99 2.84
N PRO A 133 16.34 -14.92 2.40
CA PRO A 133 15.82 -13.95 1.45
C PRO A 133 15.42 -14.56 0.10
N ALA A 134 16.16 -15.57 -0.37
CA ALA A 134 15.88 -16.24 -1.65
C ALA A 134 14.62 -17.12 -1.54
N ALA A 135 14.50 -17.90 -0.46
CA ALA A 135 13.30 -18.71 -0.22
C ALA A 135 12.04 -17.84 -0.11
N ILE A 136 12.12 -16.72 0.61
CA ILE A 136 11.03 -15.74 0.71
C ILE A 136 10.66 -15.17 -0.67
N ALA A 137 11.66 -14.87 -1.51
CA ALA A 137 11.39 -14.36 -2.86
C ALA A 137 10.67 -15.39 -3.74
N HIS A 138 11.09 -16.65 -3.69
CA HIS A 138 10.42 -17.75 -4.42
C HIS A 138 8.98 -17.96 -3.94
N GLN A 139 8.76 -18.09 -2.63
CA GLN A 139 7.43 -18.31 -2.08
C GLN A 139 6.47 -17.14 -2.37
N ASN A 140 6.98 -15.90 -2.34
CA ASN A 140 6.20 -14.73 -2.76
C ASN A 140 5.75 -14.85 -4.23
N ALA A 141 6.67 -15.24 -5.13
CA ALA A 141 6.34 -15.41 -6.54
C ALA A 141 5.28 -16.52 -6.76
N ASP A 142 5.39 -17.64 -6.05
CA ASP A 142 4.43 -18.75 -6.13
C ASP A 142 3.04 -18.32 -5.64
N LEU A 143 2.96 -17.61 -4.51
CA LEU A 143 1.70 -17.09 -3.98
C LEU A 143 1.09 -16.04 -4.91
N GLN A 144 1.90 -15.18 -5.51
CA GLN A 144 1.44 -14.22 -6.51
C GLN A 144 0.89 -14.91 -7.77
N ALA A 145 1.54 -15.97 -8.24
CA ALA A 145 1.03 -16.79 -9.34
C ALA A 145 -0.31 -17.46 -8.98
N ALA A 146 -0.47 -17.93 -7.73
CA ALA A 146 -1.73 -18.45 -7.23
C ALA A 146 -2.84 -17.39 -7.21
N LEU A 147 -2.55 -16.16 -6.73
CA LEU A 147 -3.51 -15.06 -6.77
C LEU A 147 -3.94 -14.68 -8.19
N LEU A 148 -2.99 -14.65 -9.12
CA LEU A 148 -3.28 -14.41 -10.54
C LEU A 148 -4.29 -15.44 -11.08
N ARG A 149 -4.05 -16.73 -10.82
CA ARG A 149 -4.95 -17.80 -11.27
C ARG A 149 -6.35 -17.71 -10.65
N LEU A 150 -6.45 -17.31 -9.38
CA LEU A 150 -7.73 -17.27 -8.66
C LEU A 150 -8.57 -16.04 -9.03
N ALA A 151 -7.93 -14.87 -9.18
CA ALA A 151 -8.65 -13.60 -9.15
C ALA A 151 -8.61 -12.79 -10.45
N LYS A 152 -7.71 -13.10 -11.39
CA LYS A 152 -7.53 -12.31 -12.61
C LYS A 152 -8.80 -12.28 -13.48
N ASP A 153 -9.26 -13.44 -13.94
CA ASP A 153 -10.31 -13.51 -14.95
C ASP A 153 -11.64 -12.92 -14.43
N LYS A 154 -12.00 -13.20 -13.18
CA LYS A 154 -13.21 -12.62 -12.56
C LYS A 154 -13.10 -11.10 -12.43
N THR A 155 -11.92 -10.57 -12.13
CA THR A 155 -11.72 -9.12 -12.04
C THR A 155 -11.83 -8.47 -13.42
N GLU A 156 -11.23 -9.09 -14.45
CA GLU A 156 -11.31 -8.62 -15.83
C GLU A 156 -12.76 -8.63 -16.34
N GLN A 157 -13.53 -9.68 -16.03
CA GLN A 157 -14.95 -9.75 -16.36
C GLN A 157 -15.75 -8.63 -15.68
N LEU A 158 -15.50 -8.35 -14.40
CA LEU A 158 -16.14 -7.24 -13.69
C LEU A 158 -15.77 -5.89 -14.31
N TYR A 159 -14.50 -5.70 -14.68
CA TYR A 159 -14.05 -4.48 -15.35
C TYR A 159 -14.75 -4.29 -16.70
N LEU A 160 -14.81 -5.34 -17.52
CA LEU A 160 -15.50 -5.31 -18.82
C LEU A 160 -17.00 -5.02 -18.66
N ALA A 161 -17.65 -5.61 -17.67
CA ALA A 161 -19.07 -5.37 -17.37
C ALA A 161 -19.36 -3.93 -16.91
N ALA A 162 -18.36 -3.26 -16.32
CA ALA A 162 -18.48 -1.86 -15.89
C ALA A 162 -18.26 -0.86 -17.04
N ILE A 163 -17.72 -1.29 -18.19
CA ILE A 163 -17.59 -0.43 -19.37
C ILE A 163 -18.98 -0.24 -19.99
N PRO A 164 -19.47 1.00 -20.14
CA PRO A 164 -20.73 1.24 -20.83
C PRO A 164 -20.68 0.67 -22.25
N ALA A 165 -21.65 -0.19 -22.60
CA ALA A 165 -21.72 -0.79 -23.94
C ALA A 165 -21.90 0.25 -25.06
N ALA A 166 -22.41 1.44 -24.73
CA ALA A 166 -22.57 2.55 -25.64
C ALA A 166 -21.40 3.55 -25.52
N LEU A 167 -20.77 3.87 -26.65
CA LEU A 167 -19.90 5.04 -26.74
C LEU A 167 -20.71 6.30 -26.40
N PRO A 168 -20.12 7.27 -25.67
CA PRO A 168 -20.80 8.54 -25.43
C PRO A 168 -21.17 9.19 -26.76
N ALA A 169 -22.39 9.75 -26.85
CA ALA A 169 -22.87 10.39 -28.06
C ALA A 169 -21.93 11.54 -28.48
N LEU A 170 -21.13 11.32 -29.52
CA LEU A 170 -20.15 12.29 -30.07
C LEU A 170 -20.79 13.60 -30.59
N LYS A 171 -22.12 13.71 -30.62
CA LYS A 171 -22.86 14.84 -31.19
C LYS A 171 -23.01 16.07 -30.28
N ALA A 172 -22.49 16.05 -29.05
CA ALA A 172 -22.65 17.18 -28.12
C ALA A 172 -21.47 18.19 -28.10
N GLY A 173 -20.40 17.99 -28.89
CA GLY A 173 -19.11 18.61 -28.60
C GLY A 173 -18.45 19.55 -29.62
N ILE A 174 -18.95 19.72 -30.84
CA ILE A 174 -18.28 20.60 -31.82
C ILE A 174 -19.31 21.48 -32.53
N ARG A 175 -19.49 22.71 -32.04
CA ARG A 175 -20.13 23.80 -32.80
C ARG A 175 -19.16 24.27 -33.87
N ILE A 176 -19.31 23.77 -35.09
CA ILE A 176 -18.69 24.38 -36.26
C ILE A 176 -19.43 25.70 -36.50
N LYS A 177 -18.74 26.84 -36.35
CA LYS A 177 -19.30 28.14 -36.76
C LYS A 177 -19.56 28.09 -38.27
N SER A 178 -20.83 28.05 -38.68
CA SER A 178 -21.20 28.34 -40.06
C SER A 178 -20.81 29.79 -40.36
N LYS A 179 -19.88 29.99 -41.30
CA LYS A 179 -19.66 31.31 -41.88
C LYS A 179 -20.87 31.68 -42.72
N THR A 180 -21.65 32.65 -42.25
CA THR A 180 -22.66 33.33 -43.05
C THR A 180 -21.97 34.14 -44.15
N THR A 181 -22.59 34.07 -45.32
CA THR A 181 -22.28 34.62 -46.65
C THR A 181 -21.87 36.09 -46.67
N THR A 182 -21.07 36.46 -47.66
CA THR A 182 -21.27 37.71 -48.42
C THR A 182 -21.17 37.38 -49.89
#